data_AF-F4HAP0-F1
#
_entry.id   AF-F4HAP0-F1
#
_cell.length_a   1.000
_cell.length_b   1.000
_cell.length_c   1.000
_cell.angle_alpha   90.00
_cell.angle_beta   90.00
_cell.angle_gamma   90.00
#
_symmetry.space_group_name_H-M   'P 1'
#
loop_
_entity.id
_entity.type
_entity.pdbx_description
1 polymer ?
#
loop_
_entity_poly.entity_id
_entity_poly.type
_entity_poly.pdbx_seq_one_letter_code
_entity_poly.pdbx_strand_id
1 'polypeptide(L)'
;MLLGLTSFANVPPLQLLVVEQAKIDAPQSVDVASGLNIAAFNLGITIGSGIGGQVVAKLGLLDTAWVGAVILAVTLLLVALFNRIQQAKCSEQVFA
;
A
#
# COMPACT_ATOMS: atom_id res chain seq x y z
N MET A 1 -10.18 -16.82 -8.97
CA MET A 1 -9.47 -16.09 -10.06
C MET A 1 -9.92 -14.64 -10.17
N LEU A 2 -11.24 -14.35 -10.20
CA LEU A 2 -11.77 -12.98 -10.25
C LEU A 2 -11.26 -12.07 -9.11
N LEU A 3 -11.26 -12.54 -7.85
CA LEU A 3 -10.76 -11.75 -6.71
C LEU A 3 -9.28 -11.38 -6.80
N GLY A 4 -8.44 -12.29 -7.34
CA GLY A 4 -7.03 -12.02 -7.56
C GLY A 4 -6.82 -11.01 -8.69
N LEU A 5 -7.57 -11.15 -9.78
CA LEU A 5 -7.58 -10.23 -10.90
C LEU A 5 -8.01 -8.82 -10.49
N THR A 6 -9.10 -8.68 -9.71
CA THR A 6 -9.58 -7.38 -9.24
C THR A 6 -8.64 -6.74 -8.22
N SER A 7 -7.98 -7.53 -7.37
CA SER A 7 -7.03 -7.01 -6.38
C SER A 7 -5.72 -6.53 -7.01
N PHE A 8 -5.20 -7.24 -8.01
CA PHE A 8 -3.96 -6.85 -8.70
C PHE A 8 -4.18 -5.79 -9.79
N ALA A 9 -5.37 -5.72 -10.40
CA ALA A 9 -5.65 -4.75 -11.47
C ALA A 9 -5.62 -3.28 -11.00
N ASN A 10 -5.81 -3.02 -9.70
CA ASN A 10 -5.80 -1.66 -9.16
C ASN A 10 -4.39 -1.07 -9.00
N VAL A 11 -3.34 -1.91 -8.92
CA VAL A 11 -1.97 -1.48 -8.60
C VAL A 11 -1.24 -0.83 -9.80
N PRO A 12 -1.27 -1.39 -11.02
CA PRO A 12 -0.58 -0.82 -12.18
C PRO A 12 -1.08 0.58 -12.64
N PRO A 13 -2.40 0.88 -12.64
CA PRO A 13 -2.90 2.19 -13.08
C PRO A 13 -2.42 3.33 -12.20
N LEU A 14 -2.40 3.14 -10.88
CA LEU A 14 -1.93 4.16 -9.92
C LEU A 14 -0.42 4.41 -10.06
N GLN A 15 0.36 3.38 -10.42
CA GLN A 15 1.79 3.53 -10.69
C GLN A 15 2.06 4.28 -12.00
N LEU A 16 1.25 4.06 -13.05
CA LEU A 16 1.35 4.80 -14.32
C LEU A 16 0.92 6.26 -14.22
N LEU A 17 -0.13 6.56 -13.45
CA LEU A 17 -0.62 7.94 -13.27
C LEU A 17 0.39 8.85 -12.53
N VAL A 18 1.13 8.32 -11.54
CA VAL A 18 2.21 9.06 -10.87
C VAL A 18 3.39 9.31 -11.81
N VAL A 19 3.67 8.38 -12.72
CA VAL A 19 4.74 8.50 -13.72
C VAL A 19 4.39 9.52 -14.80
N GLU A 20 3.14 9.60 -15.25
CA GLU A 20 2.71 10.63 -16.22
C GLU A 20 2.55 12.03 -15.59
N GLN A 21 2.00 12.14 -14.38
CA GLN A 21 1.85 13.45 -13.72
C GLN A 21 3.20 14.10 -13.42
N ALA A 22 4.17 13.31 -12.97
CA ALA A 22 5.46 13.85 -12.57
C ALA A 22 6.38 14.16 -13.78
N LYS A 23 6.05 13.66 -14.98
CA LYS A 23 6.66 14.08 -16.26
C LYS A 23 6.34 15.52 -16.64
N ILE A 24 5.27 16.11 -16.10
CA ILE A 24 4.82 17.46 -16.47
C ILE A 24 5.35 18.52 -15.49
N ASP A 25 5.45 18.22 -14.19
CA ASP A 25 5.77 19.24 -13.16
C ASP A 25 7.19 19.14 -12.54
N ALA A 26 7.84 17.96 -12.47
CA ALA A 26 9.14 17.78 -11.79
C ALA A 26 9.89 16.50 -12.22
N PRO A 27 10.53 16.48 -13.40
CA PRO A 27 11.06 15.26 -14.03
C PRO A 27 12.17 14.53 -13.26
N GLN A 28 12.83 15.15 -12.27
CA GLN A 28 13.89 14.52 -11.47
C GLN A 28 13.37 13.66 -10.28
N SER A 29 12.09 13.77 -9.90
CA SER A 29 11.55 13.10 -8.70
C SER A 29 10.67 11.88 -9.01
N VAL A 30 10.25 11.74 -10.27
CA VAL A 30 9.32 10.69 -10.75
C VAL A 30 9.90 9.29 -10.60
N ASP A 31 11.13 9.13 -11.07
CA ASP A 31 11.80 7.83 -11.13
C ASP A 31 12.12 7.32 -9.73
N VAL A 32 12.43 8.23 -8.80
CA VAL A 32 12.64 7.92 -7.39
C VAL A 32 11.33 7.54 -6.70
N ALA A 33 10.24 8.28 -6.94
CA ALA A 33 8.92 7.97 -6.38
C ALA A 33 8.36 6.63 -6.90
N SER A 34 8.51 6.37 -8.21
CA SER A 34 8.13 5.11 -8.84
C SER A 34 9.00 3.95 -8.35
N GLY A 35 10.32 4.12 -8.31
CA GLY A 35 11.26 3.13 -7.77
C GLY A 35 10.99 2.80 -6.30
N LEU A 36 10.63 3.81 -5.50
CA LEU A 36 10.26 3.62 -4.09
C LEU A 36 8.93 2.85 -3.94
N ASN A 37 7.94 3.11 -4.79
CA ASN A 37 6.67 2.37 -4.80
C ASN A 37 6.90 0.90 -5.15
N ILE A 38 7.72 0.61 -6.17
CA ILE A 38 8.09 -0.76 -6.56
C ILE A 38 8.89 -1.44 -5.43
N ALA A 39 9.83 -0.74 -4.80
CA ALA A 39 10.61 -1.28 -3.68
C ALA A 39 9.72 -1.58 -2.47
N ALA A 40 8.82 -0.67 -2.11
CA ALA A 40 7.86 -0.84 -1.02
C ALA A 40 6.92 -2.01 -1.29
N PHE A 41 6.47 -2.20 -2.53
CA PHE A 41 5.63 -3.33 -2.92
C PHE A 41 6.35 -4.67 -2.76
N ASN A 42 7.58 -4.78 -3.30
CA ASN A 42 8.37 -6.01 -3.18
C ASN A 42 8.70 -6.33 -1.71
N LEU A 43 9.04 -5.33 -0.91
CA LEU A 43 9.24 -5.48 0.54
C LEU A 43 7.97 -5.96 1.25
N GLY A 44 6.81 -5.41 0.88
CA GLY A 44 5.51 -5.84 1.40
C GLY A 44 5.22 -7.31 1.10
N ILE A 45 5.52 -7.78 -0.12
CA ILE A 45 5.37 -9.20 -0.48
C ILE A 45 6.35 -10.07 0.33
N THR A 46 7.61 -9.67 0.45
CA THR A 46 8.60 -10.46 1.21
C THR A 46 8.19 -10.61 2.66
N ILE A 47 7.78 -9.51 3.31
CA ILE A 47 7.35 -9.52 4.71
C ILE A 47 6.03 -10.29 4.85
N GLY A 48 5.05 -10.03 3.97
CA GLY A 48 3.74 -10.68 4.01
C GLY A 48 3.82 -12.18 3.77
N SER A 49 4.64 -12.62 2.82
CA SER A 49 4.91 -14.04 2.56
C SER A 49 5.63 -14.71 3.72
N GLY A 50 6.60 -14.03 4.34
CA GLY A 50 7.30 -14.54 5.52
C GLY A 50 6.38 -14.74 6.74
N ILE A 51 5.54 -13.75 7.04
CA ILE A 51 4.55 -13.83 8.11
C ILE A 51 3.49 -14.88 7.78
N GLY A 52 2.93 -14.85 6.57
CA GLY A 52 1.94 -15.82 6.11
C GLY A 52 2.47 -17.26 6.15
N GLY A 53 3.70 -17.49 5.71
CA GLY A 53 4.35 -18.80 5.77
C GLY A 53 4.53 -19.32 7.19
N GLN A 54 4.92 -18.46 8.15
CA GLN A 54 4.99 -18.86 9.56
C GLN A 54 3.63 -19.17 10.17
N VAL A 55 2.59 -18.40 9.79
CA VAL A 55 1.22 -18.63 10.24
C VAL A 55 0.70 -19.97 9.71
N VAL A 56 0.90 -20.27 8.42
CA VAL A 56 0.54 -21.57 7.83
C VAL A 56 1.26 -22.71 8.55
N ALA A 57 2.55 -22.55 8.83
CA ALA A 57 3.36 -23.61 9.44
C ALA A 57 2.97 -23.94 10.88
N LYS A 58 2.41 -22.98 11.64
CA LYS A 58 2.08 -23.17 13.07
C LYS A 58 0.59 -23.36 13.36
N LEU A 59 -0.28 -22.70 12.60
CA LEU A 59 -1.72 -22.65 12.86
C LEU A 59 -2.51 -23.43 11.79
N GLY A 60 -1.97 -23.52 10.58
CA GLY A 60 -2.59 -24.23 9.47
C GLY A 60 -3.13 -23.27 8.41
N LEU A 61 -3.54 -23.83 7.27
CA LEU A 61 -3.87 -23.04 6.08
C LEU A 61 -5.13 -22.18 6.26
N LEU A 62 -6.13 -22.67 7.01
CA LEU A 62 -7.39 -21.96 7.22
C LEU A 62 -7.25 -20.72 8.13
N ASP A 63 -6.27 -20.73 9.04
CA ASP A 63 -6.01 -19.61 9.95
C ASP A 63 -5.39 -18.40 9.24
N THR A 64 -4.82 -18.59 8.05
CA THR A 64 -4.31 -17.46 7.26
C THR A 64 -5.37 -16.46 6.86
N ALA A 65 -6.63 -16.89 6.68
CA ALA A 65 -7.70 -16.02 6.22
C ALA A 65 -8.06 -14.94 7.26
N TRP A 66 -8.17 -15.33 8.53
CA TRP A 66 -8.48 -14.37 9.59
C TRP A 66 -7.25 -13.52 9.95
N VAL A 67 -6.04 -14.08 9.90
CA VAL A 67 -4.80 -13.29 10.09
C VAL A 67 -4.68 -12.21 9.00
N GLY A 68 -4.99 -12.56 7.75
CA GLY A 68 -5.08 -11.59 6.66
C GLY A 68 -6.12 -10.50 6.92
N ALA A 69 -7.30 -10.86 7.45
CA ALA A 69 -8.33 -9.90 7.82
C ALA A 69 -7.87 -8.94 8.94
N VAL A 70 -7.14 -9.41 9.95
CA VAL A 70 -6.57 -8.56 11.00
C VAL A 70 -5.53 -7.59 10.43
N ILE A 71 -4.64 -8.07 9.56
CA ILE A 71 -3.64 -7.22 8.88
C ILE A 71 -4.34 -6.12 8.06
N LEU A 72 -5.41 -6.46 7.33
CA LEU A 72 -6.20 -5.47 6.59
C LEU A 72 -6.88 -4.46 7.52
N ALA A 73 -7.46 -4.91 8.63
CA ALA A 73 -8.10 -4.01 9.61
C ALA A 73 -7.10 -3.01 10.22
N VAL A 74 -5.91 -3.48 10.60
CA VAL A 74 -4.82 -2.61 11.09
C VAL A 74 -4.37 -1.63 10.01
N THR A 75 -4.24 -2.08 8.76
CA THR A 75 -3.85 -1.24 7.63
C THR A 75 -4.88 -0.13 7.38
N LEU A 76 -6.18 -0.46 7.37
CA LEU A 76 -7.26 0.50 7.21
C LEU A 76 -7.28 1.55 8.34
N LEU A 77 -7.04 1.11 9.58
CA LEU A 77 -6.97 2.01 10.73
C LEU A 77 -5.79 2.99 10.60
N LEU A 78 -4.61 2.49 10.22
CA LEU A 78 -3.44 3.32 9.95
C LEU A 78 -3.69 4.35 8.84
N VAL A 79 -4.28 3.92 7.71
CA VAL A 79 -4.62 4.82 6.60
C VAL A 79 -5.64 5.88 7.03
N ALA A 80 -6.66 5.49 7.80
CA ALA A 80 -7.66 6.43 8.31
C ALA A 80 -7.03 7.47 9.26
N LEU A 81 -6.14 7.04 10.16
CA LEU A 81 -5.39 7.92 11.06
C LEU A 81 -4.48 8.87 10.28
N PHE A 82 -3.75 8.35 9.29
CA PHE A 82 -2.85 9.15 8.46
C PHE A 82 -3.62 10.23 7.69
N ASN A 83 -4.75 9.87 7.09
CA ASN A 83 -5.64 10.82 6.41
C ASN A 83 -6.16 11.89 7.37
N ARG A 84 -6.54 11.54 8.60
CA ARG A 84 -6.99 12.51 9.62
C ARG A 84 -5.88 13.51 9.98
N ILE A 85 -4.66 13.03 10.19
CA ILE A 85 -3.50 13.87 10.53
C ILE A 85 -3.14 14.77 9.35
N GLN A 86 -3.19 14.26 8.11
CA GLN A 86 -2.89 15.03 6.92
C GLN A 86 -3.91 16.15 6.68
N GLN A 87 -5.21 15.87 6.87
CA GLN A 87 -6.27 16.88 6.78
C GLN A 87 -6.12 17.96 7.85
N ALA A 88 -5.78 17.59 9.09
CA ALA A 88 -5.51 18.54 10.16
C ALA A 88 -4.35 19.49 9.81
N LYS A 89 -3.25 18.95 9.28
CA LYS A 89 -2.10 19.76 8.82
C LYS A 89 -2.45 20.69 7.65
N CYS A 90 -3.26 20.21 6.69
CA CYS A 90 -3.67 21.02 5.54
C CYS A 90 -4.60 22.18 5.95
N SER A 91 -5.45 21.99 6.96
CA SER A 91 -6.31 23.04 7.51
C SER A 91 -5.54 24.13 8.28
N GLU A 92 -4.42 23.77 8.90
CA GLU A 92 -3.56 24.71 9.66
C GLU A 92 -2.74 25.62 8.73
N GLN A 93 -2.29 25.11 7.57
CA GLN A 93 -1.52 25.91 6.59
C GLN A 93 -2.37 26.85 5.71
N VAL A 94 -3.68 26.66 5.63
CA VAL A 94 -4.59 27.57 4.90
C VAL A 94 -5.02 28.77 5.75
N PHE A 95 -4.88 28.68 7.09
CA PHE A 95 -5.23 29.74 8.05
C PHE A 95 -4.01 30.46 8.65
N ALA A 96 -2.80 30.11 8.23
CA ALA A 96 -1.53 30.77 8.58
C ALA A 96 -0.97 31.53 7.39
#